data_AF-A0A8N5ENB0-F1
#
_entry.id   AF-A0A8N5ENB0-F1
#
_cell.length_a   1.000
_cell.length_b   1.000
_cell.length_c   1.000
_cell.angle_alpha   90.00
_cell.angle_beta   90.00
_cell.angle_gamma   90.00
#
_symmetry.space_group_name_H-M   'P 1'
#
loop_
_entity.id
_entity.type
_entity.pdbx_description
1 polymer ?
#
loop_
_entity_poly.entity_id
_entity_poly.type
_entity_poly.pdbx_seq_one_letter_code
_entity_poly.pdbx_strand_id
1 'polypeptide(L)'
;MLICHVLSLWLLLFCQLPERRWFHNICRRDMTLLPLHQTSSFLSNLTALEDMYRDEEEIEREKILLSETNSSEYKLSVSPEMDIMEYCRKEWRGNTPAAKRMRKGYEAVAQKFASIRRIRGDNYCAFRATLFQALSQATQLPRWLQSEDFTMLPENLLSKYDWIKQWQLRQKPGKRMGEIRDEIKEYLILLRQKWKNISEIKGPLEKQEACDKLFKNEEEEYSLYEALKFLMLNTAIELYNADKSGKRVPVFSWLLFARDTSSNPCQLMQNHLNHIGHSGGLEQVEMFLLAYALQYTIQVYRLYKHSTDEFITLYPNDPEEDWPVVTLITEDDRHYNIPVRMCQETML
;
A
#
# COMPACT_ATOMS: atom_id res chain seq x y z
N MET A 1 34.58 -20.12 13.17
CA MET A 1 35.38 -20.06 11.92
C MET A 1 34.97 -21.23 11.01
N LEU A 2 33.84 -21.10 10.30
CA LEU A 2 33.51 -21.83 9.05
C LEU A 2 32.17 -21.40 8.42
N ILE A 3 31.33 -20.59 9.10
CA ILE A 3 30.03 -20.15 8.56
C ILE A 3 30.08 -18.73 7.93
N CYS A 4 31.05 -17.88 8.29
CA CYS A 4 31.20 -16.55 7.67
C CYS A 4 31.92 -16.54 6.30
N HIS A 5 32.61 -17.62 5.92
CA HIS A 5 33.37 -17.64 4.66
C HIS A 5 32.55 -18.04 3.42
N VAL A 6 31.41 -18.73 3.60
CA VAL A 6 30.56 -19.16 2.47
C VAL A 6 29.68 -18.01 1.97
N LEU A 7 29.18 -17.15 2.87
CA LEU A 7 28.43 -15.94 2.48
C LEU A 7 29.30 -14.88 1.78
N SER A 8 30.57 -14.79 2.16
CA SER A 8 31.51 -13.83 1.54
C SER A 8 31.91 -14.23 0.11
N LEU A 9 32.05 -15.52 -0.19
CA LEU A 9 32.33 -15.98 -1.57
C LEU A 9 31.10 -15.84 -2.49
N TRP A 10 29.88 -16.03 -1.97
CA TRP A 10 28.66 -15.83 -2.77
C TRP A 10 28.45 -14.36 -3.15
N LEU A 11 28.74 -13.43 -2.25
CA LEU A 11 28.72 -11.98 -2.53
C LEU A 11 29.81 -11.55 -3.53
N LEU A 12 31.00 -12.17 -3.48
CA LEU A 12 32.10 -11.87 -4.40
C LEU A 12 31.88 -12.44 -5.81
N LEU A 13 31.26 -13.63 -5.94
CA LEU A 13 30.86 -14.20 -7.23
C LEU A 13 29.65 -13.46 -7.85
N PHE A 14 28.76 -12.89 -7.04
CA PHE A 14 27.65 -12.04 -7.52
C PHE A 14 28.12 -10.70 -8.11
N CYS A 15 29.34 -10.24 -7.80
CA CYS A 15 29.87 -8.94 -8.23
C CYS A 15 30.63 -8.97 -9.58
N GLN A 16 30.72 -10.10 -10.28
CA GLN A 16 31.48 -10.22 -11.54
C GLN A 16 30.63 -10.18 -12.84
N LEU A 17 29.32 -9.92 -12.74
CA LEU A 17 28.47 -9.74 -13.93
C LEU A 17 28.43 -8.25 -14.36
N PRO A 18 28.54 -7.90 -15.66
CA PRO A 18 28.85 -6.54 -16.08
C PRO A 18 27.75 -5.49 -15.93
N GLU A 19 26.56 -5.85 -15.43
CA GLU A 19 25.36 -5.00 -15.49
C GLU A 19 24.78 -4.57 -14.12
N ARG A 20 25.60 -4.31 -13.10
CA ARG A 20 25.09 -3.76 -11.82
C ARG A 20 26.02 -2.73 -11.19
N ARG A 21 26.04 -1.51 -11.74
CA ARG A 21 26.75 -0.34 -11.17
C ARG A 21 26.01 0.36 -10.01
N TRP A 22 24.82 -0.10 -9.63
CA TRP A 22 23.98 0.56 -8.62
C TRP A 22 24.30 0.18 -7.16
N PHE A 23 24.94 -0.97 -6.90
CA PHE A 23 25.19 -1.45 -5.53
C PHE A 23 26.36 -0.74 -4.82
N HIS A 24 27.20 0.01 -5.54
CA HIS A 24 28.43 0.56 -4.98
C HIS A 24 28.23 1.86 -4.18
N ASN A 25 27.08 2.52 -4.30
CA ASN A 25 26.81 3.83 -3.68
C ASN A 25 26.10 3.76 -2.30
N ILE A 26 25.67 2.59 -1.85
CA ILE A 26 24.95 2.43 -0.57
C ILE A 26 25.88 2.04 0.60
N CYS A 27 27.10 1.55 0.33
CA CYS A 27 28.03 1.08 1.38
C CYS A 27 29.32 1.91 1.57
N ARG A 28 29.41 3.13 1.03
CA ARG A 28 30.54 4.04 1.31
C ARG A 28 30.08 5.44 1.68
N ARG A 29 29.84 5.67 2.97
CA ARG A 29 30.06 6.97 3.61
C ARG A 29 30.67 6.76 5.00
N ASP A 30 32.00 6.84 4.99
CA ASP A 30 32.90 7.47 5.97
C ASP A 30 32.71 7.19 7.46
N MET A 31 33.52 6.24 7.93
CA MET A 31 34.03 6.18 9.29
C MET A 31 35.39 6.91 9.30
N THR A 32 35.38 8.21 9.57
CA THR A 32 36.59 8.99 9.83
C THR A 32 36.53 9.62 11.22
N LEU A 33 37.44 9.17 12.07
CA LEU A 33 37.74 9.69 13.40
C LEU A 33 38.17 11.17 13.32
N LEU A 34 37.62 12.03 14.19
CA LEU A 34 38.15 13.35 14.51
C LEU A 34 38.17 13.56 16.04
N PRO A 35 39.08 14.39 16.57
CA PRO A 35 39.53 14.34 17.96
C PRO A 35 38.71 15.20 18.94
N LEU A 36 38.75 14.76 20.20
CA LEU A 36 38.22 15.42 21.39
C LEU A 36 38.89 16.77 21.65
N HIS A 37 38.12 17.87 21.70
CA HIS A 37 38.18 18.90 22.75
C HIS A 37 37.14 20.01 22.49
N GLN A 38 36.20 20.15 23.43
CA GLN A 38 35.53 21.38 23.93
C GLN A 38 34.14 21.04 24.49
N THR A 39 34.13 20.38 25.65
CA THR A 39 32.91 20.07 26.41
C THR A 39 32.68 21.17 27.46
N SER A 40 31.88 22.18 27.12
CA SER A 40 31.22 23.03 28.13
C SER A 40 29.97 23.74 27.61
N SER A 41 29.77 23.87 26.30
CA SER A 41 28.53 24.45 25.72
C SER A 41 27.49 23.40 25.28
N PHE A 42 27.84 22.11 25.36
CA PHE A 42 26.96 21.02 24.88
C PHE A 42 25.94 20.57 25.93
N LEU A 43 26.23 20.76 27.22
CA LEU A 43 25.37 20.28 28.31
C LEU A 43 24.20 21.22 28.64
N SER A 44 24.24 22.50 28.23
CA SER A 44 23.10 23.41 28.37
C SER A 44 22.05 23.25 27.26
N ASN A 45 22.40 22.59 26.15
CA ASN A 45 21.48 22.33 25.04
C ASN A 45 20.76 20.98 25.13
N LEU A 46 21.23 20.04 25.97
CA LEU A 46 20.53 18.75 26.14
C LEU A 46 19.32 18.85 27.07
N THR A 47 19.33 19.76 28.05
CA THR A 47 18.19 19.92 28.98
C THR A 47 17.04 20.74 28.41
N ALA A 48 17.19 21.34 27.22
CA ALA A 48 16.14 22.08 26.51
C ALA A 48 15.53 21.28 25.33
N LEU A 49 15.98 20.04 25.11
CA LEU A 49 15.54 19.15 24.03
C LEU A 49 14.59 18.04 24.50
N GLU A 50 14.38 17.92 25.81
CA GLU A 50 13.51 16.90 26.43
C GLU A 50 12.05 17.35 26.62
N ASP A 51 11.65 18.53 26.12
CA ASP A 51 10.27 19.06 26.31
C ASP A 51 9.61 19.54 25.01
N MET A 52 9.92 18.91 23.86
CA MET A 52 9.35 19.27 22.55
C MET A 52 8.83 18.10 21.70
N TYR A 53 8.61 16.94 22.31
CA TYR A 53 7.91 15.83 21.66
C TYR A 53 6.62 15.54 22.41
N ARG A 54 5.51 16.03 21.89
CA ARG A 54 4.22 15.36 22.12
C ARG A 54 4.34 13.97 21.51
N ASP A 55 4.05 12.93 22.29
CA ASP A 55 4.13 11.55 21.83
C ASP A 55 3.19 11.34 20.62
N GLU A 56 3.67 10.62 19.60
CA GLU A 56 2.86 10.25 18.42
C GLU A 56 1.59 9.50 18.84
N GLU A 57 1.65 8.75 19.95
CA GLU A 57 0.49 8.11 20.56
C GLU A 57 -0.52 9.09 21.15
N GLU A 58 -0.10 10.26 21.65
CA GLU A 58 -0.98 11.26 22.23
C GLU A 58 -1.79 11.96 21.14
N ILE A 59 -1.15 12.25 20.00
CA ILE A 59 -1.81 12.80 18.81
C ILE A 59 -2.81 11.79 18.25
N GLU A 60 -2.45 10.50 18.22
CA GLU A 60 -3.34 9.45 17.74
C GLU A 60 -4.55 9.22 18.68
N ARG A 61 -4.34 9.29 20.00
CA ARG A 61 -5.43 9.23 20.99
C ARG A 61 -6.40 10.40 20.84
N GLU A 62 -5.91 11.62 20.61
CA GLU A 62 -6.78 12.77 20.36
C GLU A 62 -7.56 12.66 19.04
N LYS A 63 -6.97 12.11 17.98
CA LYS A 63 -7.70 11.81 16.73
C LYS A 63 -8.86 10.83 16.97
N ILE A 64 -8.63 9.79 17.79
CA ILE A 64 -9.67 8.82 18.16
C ILE A 64 -10.77 9.50 18.98
N LEU A 65 -10.41 10.30 20.00
CA LEU A 65 -11.38 11.03 20.84
C LEU A 65 -12.21 12.06 20.07
N LEU A 66 -11.59 12.80 19.14
CA LEU A 66 -12.29 13.74 18.26
C LEU A 66 -13.23 13.02 17.28
N SER A 67 -12.89 11.78 16.90
CA SER A 67 -13.75 10.95 16.05
C SER A 67 -15.01 10.48 16.80
N GLU A 68 -14.93 10.12 18.08
CA GLU A 68 -16.05 9.57 18.86
C GLU A 68 -17.24 10.55 19.04
N THR A 69 -17.02 11.85 18.82
CA THR A 69 -18.04 12.88 19.07
C THR A 69 -19.03 13.10 17.90
N ASN A 70 -18.77 12.56 16.70
CA ASN A 70 -19.61 12.80 15.50
C ASN A 70 -20.31 11.51 15.00
N SER A 71 -21.23 10.94 15.79
CA SER A 71 -21.76 9.57 15.59
C SER A 71 -22.71 9.34 14.39
N SER A 72 -22.99 10.34 13.54
CA SER A 72 -23.89 10.17 12.36
C SER A 72 -23.19 10.03 11.00
N GLU A 73 -21.87 10.31 10.92
CA GLU A 73 -21.08 10.26 9.67
C GLU A 73 -20.49 8.86 9.34
N TYR A 74 -20.68 7.88 10.24
CA TYR A 74 -19.87 6.66 10.37
C TYR A 74 -20.12 5.50 9.39
N LYS A 75 -20.91 5.67 8.33
CA LYS A 75 -21.13 4.56 7.37
C LYS A 75 -20.14 4.53 6.21
N LEU A 76 -19.62 5.67 5.77
CA LEU A 76 -18.79 5.67 4.56
C LEU A 76 -17.34 5.32 4.90
N SER A 77 -16.80 4.31 4.21
CA SER A 77 -15.38 3.96 4.34
C SER A 77 -14.48 4.84 3.47
N VAL A 78 -15.08 5.56 2.51
CA VAL A 78 -14.49 6.63 1.69
C VAL A 78 -15.37 7.88 1.82
N SER A 79 -14.83 8.94 2.44
CA SER A 79 -15.58 10.17 2.69
C SER A 79 -15.96 10.90 1.38
N PRO A 80 -17.02 11.74 1.37
CA PRO A 80 -17.29 12.65 0.27
C PRO A 80 -16.08 13.51 -0.14
N GLU A 81 -16.07 13.99 -1.38
CA GLU A 81 -15.01 14.88 -1.85
C GLU A 81 -15.01 16.22 -1.10
N MET A 82 -13.82 16.75 -0.82
CA MET A 82 -13.63 18.09 -0.28
C MET A 82 -12.43 18.77 -0.95
N ASP A 83 -12.39 20.10 -0.94
CA ASP A 83 -11.26 20.87 -1.46
C ASP A 83 -9.96 20.47 -0.76
N ILE A 84 -8.91 20.19 -1.54
CA ILE A 84 -7.65 19.65 -1.01
C ILE A 84 -6.93 20.66 -0.11
N MET A 85 -7.04 21.95 -0.42
CA MET A 85 -6.42 23.01 0.36
C MET A 85 -7.22 23.35 1.62
N GLU A 86 -8.53 23.15 1.61
CA GLU A 86 -9.37 23.18 2.80
C GLU A 86 -9.04 22.03 3.74
N TYR A 87 -8.91 20.81 3.22
CA TYR A 87 -8.48 19.65 4.00
C TYR A 87 -7.11 19.91 4.65
N CYS A 88 -6.13 20.35 3.86
CA CYS A 88 -4.79 20.68 4.35
C CYS A 88 -4.81 21.74 5.45
N ARG A 89 -5.58 22.83 5.31
CA ARG A 89 -5.72 23.87 6.34
C ARG A 89 -6.35 23.34 7.64
N LYS A 90 -7.28 22.39 7.54
CA LYS A 90 -7.95 21.81 8.71
C LYS A 90 -7.02 20.88 9.49
N GLU A 91 -6.30 20.00 8.80
CA GLU A 91 -5.44 18.97 9.41
C GLU A 91 -4.06 19.53 9.83
N TRP A 92 -3.39 20.27 8.95
CA TRP A 92 -1.99 20.68 9.13
C TRP A 92 -1.84 22.12 9.62
N ARG A 93 -2.20 22.32 10.90
CA ARG A 93 -2.15 23.62 11.58
C ARG A 93 -0.77 23.92 12.17
N GLY A 94 -0.55 25.19 12.53
CA GLY A 94 0.66 25.63 13.23
C GLY A 94 1.91 25.73 12.35
N ASN A 95 3.05 26.02 13.00
CA ASN A 95 4.30 26.43 12.33
C ASN A 95 5.44 25.40 12.44
N THR A 96 5.13 24.17 12.86
CA THR A 96 6.13 23.11 12.98
C THR A 96 6.75 22.78 11.61
N PRO A 97 8.00 22.28 11.56
CA PRO A 97 8.62 21.85 10.31
C PRO A 97 7.81 20.77 9.58
N ALA A 98 7.22 19.83 10.32
CA ALA A 98 6.35 18.78 9.76
C ALA A 98 5.10 19.38 9.11
N ALA A 99 4.37 20.27 9.78
CA ALA A 99 3.19 20.91 9.22
C ALA A 99 3.52 21.78 7.99
N LYS A 100 4.65 22.50 8.02
CA LYS A 100 5.16 23.25 6.86
C LYS A 100 5.46 22.33 5.67
N ARG A 101 6.07 21.16 5.90
CA ARG A 101 6.36 20.17 4.85
C ARG A 101 5.07 19.61 4.24
N MET A 102 4.11 19.26 5.08
CA MET A 102 2.82 18.73 4.63
C MET A 102 2.03 19.72 3.81
N ARG A 103 1.97 20.99 4.23
CA ARG A 103 1.36 22.06 3.44
C ARG A 103 1.97 22.19 2.04
N LYS A 104 3.30 22.17 1.94
CA LYS A 104 3.99 22.18 0.63
C LYS A 104 3.67 20.93 -0.21
N GLY A 105 3.59 19.77 0.43
CA GLY A 105 3.16 18.53 -0.22
C GLY A 105 1.76 18.67 -0.82
N TYR A 106 0.79 19.14 -0.04
CA TYR A 106 -0.57 19.38 -0.52
C TYR A 106 -0.66 20.47 -1.58
N GLU A 107 0.10 21.56 -1.45
CA GLU A 107 0.20 22.60 -2.48
C GLU A 107 0.67 22.02 -3.83
N ALA A 108 1.65 21.12 -3.81
CA ALA A 108 2.12 20.44 -5.02
C ALA A 108 1.08 19.49 -5.62
N VAL A 109 0.34 18.76 -4.78
CA VAL A 109 -0.78 17.91 -5.25
C VAL A 109 -1.92 18.78 -5.83
N ALA A 110 -2.20 19.92 -5.21
CA ALA A 110 -3.25 20.86 -5.61
C ALA A 110 -3.03 21.45 -7.02
N GLN A 111 -1.79 21.44 -7.52
CA GLN A 111 -1.49 21.82 -8.91
C GLN A 111 -2.16 20.87 -9.92
N LYS A 112 -2.38 19.61 -9.55
CA LYS A 112 -2.94 18.58 -10.43
C LYS A 112 -4.34 18.15 -10.03
N PHE A 113 -4.74 18.27 -8.76
CA PHE A 113 -6.00 17.76 -8.25
C PHE A 113 -6.67 18.80 -7.35
N ALA A 114 -7.92 19.17 -7.65
CA ALA A 114 -8.64 20.18 -6.88
C ALA A 114 -9.17 19.64 -5.53
N SER A 115 -9.45 18.34 -5.47
CA SER A 115 -10.19 17.74 -4.36
C SER A 115 -9.52 16.49 -3.82
N ILE A 116 -9.92 16.09 -2.62
CA ILE A 116 -9.46 14.89 -1.93
C ILE A 116 -10.65 14.13 -1.33
N ARG A 117 -10.55 12.80 -1.31
CA ARG A 117 -11.43 11.93 -0.51
C ARG A 117 -10.60 11.27 0.58
N ARG A 118 -11.07 11.42 1.82
CA ARG A 118 -10.45 10.77 2.98
C ARG A 118 -10.82 9.30 3.00
N ILE A 119 -9.85 8.44 3.26
CA ILE A 119 -10.07 7.01 3.39
C ILE A 119 -10.02 6.64 4.86
N ARG A 120 -10.90 5.73 5.28
CA ARG A 120 -10.87 5.14 6.60
C ARG A 120 -9.47 4.59 6.90
N GLY A 121 -8.85 5.12 7.95
CA GLY A 121 -7.51 4.74 8.42
C GLY A 121 -7.51 3.46 9.24
N ASP A 122 -8.07 2.38 8.70
CA ASP A 122 -7.94 1.05 9.30
C ASP A 122 -6.87 0.22 8.57
N ASN A 123 -6.70 -1.02 9.00
CA ASN A 123 -5.72 -1.97 8.45
C ASN A 123 -6.04 -2.42 7.00
N TYR A 124 -7.09 -1.89 6.36
CA TYR A 124 -7.39 -2.05 4.94
C TYR A 124 -7.19 -0.77 4.12
N CYS A 125 -6.66 0.32 4.70
CA CYS A 125 -6.57 1.65 4.08
C CYS A 125 -5.98 1.61 2.66
N ALA A 126 -4.84 0.94 2.47
CA ALA A 126 -4.18 0.83 1.17
C ALA A 126 -5.01 0.05 0.13
N PHE A 127 -5.65 -1.07 0.51
CA PHE A 127 -6.56 -1.78 -0.39
C PHE A 127 -7.77 -0.95 -0.75
N ARG A 128 -8.37 -0.29 0.25
CA ARG A 128 -9.54 0.55 0.04
C ARG A 128 -9.24 1.67 -0.93
N ALA A 129 -8.15 2.41 -0.71
CA ALA A 129 -7.77 3.53 -1.55
C ALA A 129 -7.48 3.08 -3.00
N THR A 130 -6.71 1.99 -3.16
CA THR A 130 -6.33 1.44 -4.47
C THR A 130 -7.54 0.90 -5.22
N LEU A 131 -8.35 0.05 -4.58
CA LEU A 131 -9.51 -0.59 -5.21
C LEU A 131 -10.60 0.44 -5.55
N PHE A 132 -10.81 1.44 -4.68
CA PHE A 132 -11.75 2.52 -4.95
C PHE A 132 -11.36 3.30 -6.21
N GLN A 133 -10.10 3.72 -6.34
CA GLN A 133 -9.61 4.39 -7.54
C GLN A 133 -9.72 3.48 -8.78
N ALA A 134 -9.29 2.23 -8.66
CA ALA A 134 -9.31 1.29 -9.78
C ALA A 134 -10.73 1.07 -10.32
N LEU A 135 -11.72 0.90 -9.43
CA LEU A 135 -13.13 0.72 -9.82
C LEU A 135 -13.76 2.00 -10.36
N SER A 136 -13.57 3.14 -9.69
CA SER A 136 -14.15 4.42 -10.13
C SER A 136 -13.62 4.88 -11.49
N GLN A 137 -12.44 4.41 -11.90
CA GLN A 137 -11.83 4.69 -13.20
C GLN A 137 -12.00 3.55 -14.21
N ALA A 138 -12.57 2.40 -13.83
CA ALA A 138 -12.66 1.24 -14.70
C ALA A 138 -13.55 1.51 -15.92
N THR A 139 -13.00 1.36 -17.12
CA THR A 139 -13.74 1.46 -18.40
C THR A 139 -14.06 0.11 -19.02
N GLN A 140 -13.41 -0.95 -18.53
CA GLN A 140 -13.57 -2.33 -18.97
C GLN A 140 -13.17 -3.28 -17.85
N LEU A 141 -13.59 -4.54 -17.97
CA LEU A 141 -13.11 -5.61 -17.09
C LEU A 141 -11.66 -5.97 -17.47
N PRO A 142 -10.68 -5.94 -16.54
CA PRO A 142 -9.31 -6.35 -16.80
C PRO A 142 -9.21 -7.78 -17.36
N ARG A 143 -8.25 -8.03 -18.27
CA ARG A 143 -8.08 -9.34 -18.93
C ARG A 143 -7.89 -10.49 -17.93
N TRP A 144 -7.14 -10.26 -16.86
CA TRP A 144 -6.92 -11.26 -15.81
C TRP A 144 -8.21 -11.63 -15.05
N LEU A 145 -9.18 -10.71 -14.93
CA LEU A 145 -10.50 -11.00 -14.36
C LEU A 145 -11.42 -11.75 -15.33
N GLN A 146 -11.20 -11.63 -16.64
CA GLN A 146 -11.97 -12.31 -17.69
C GLN A 146 -11.65 -13.81 -17.78
N SER A 147 -10.44 -14.22 -17.36
CA SER A 147 -9.98 -15.61 -17.46
C SER A 147 -10.94 -16.59 -16.76
N GLU A 148 -11.32 -17.67 -17.42
CA GLU A 148 -12.16 -18.71 -16.81
C GLU A 148 -11.47 -19.36 -15.61
N ASP A 149 -10.14 -19.47 -15.66
CA ASP A 149 -9.31 -20.07 -14.60
C ASP A 149 -9.27 -19.24 -13.32
N PHE A 150 -9.63 -17.95 -13.38
CA PHE A 150 -9.58 -17.08 -12.21
C PHE A 150 -10.50 -17.56 -11.07
N THR A 151 -11.66 -18.14 -11.40
CA THR A 151 -12.56 -18.74 -10.40
C THR A 151 -12.14 -20.13 -9.93
N MET A 152 -11.16 -20.75 -10.60
CA MET A 152 -10.57 -22.05 -10.24
C MET A 152 -9.25 -21.89 -9.45
N LEU A 153 -8.82 -20.65 -9.23
CA LEU A 153 -7.58 -20.34 -8.52
C LEU A 153 -7.53 -20.95 -7.10
N PRO A 154 -8.61 -20.90 -6.30
CA PRO A 154 -8.61 -21.54 -4.98
C PRO A 154 -8.38 -23.04 -5.05
N GLU A 155 -9.08 -23.75 -5.93
CA GLU A 155 -8.91 -25.18 -6.17
C GLU A 155 -7.48 -25.51 -6.57
N ASN A 156 -6.92 -24.76 -7.52
CA ASN A 156 -5.59 -24.97 -8.08
C ASN A 156 -4.48 -24.75 -7.06
N LEU A 157 -4.63 -23.76 -6.18
CA LEU A 157 -3.62 -23.46 -5.17
C LEU A 157 -3.76 -24.37 -3.94
N LEU A 158 -4.97 -24.57 -3.41
CA LEU A 158 -5.18 -25.42 -2.23
C LEU A 158 -4.90 -26.91 -2.50
N SER A 159 -4.97 -27.38 -3.75
CA SER A 159 -4.55 -28.74 -4.13
C SER A 159 -3.02 -28.92 -4.19
N LYS A 160 -2.27 -27.83 -4.40
CA LYS A 160 -0.79 -27.86 -4.51
C LYS A 160 -0.09 -27.44 -3.22
N TYR A 161 -0.73 -26.60 -2.41
CA TYR A 161 -0.13 -25.94 -1.26
C TYR A 161 -1.04 -26.09 -0.03
N ASP A 162 -0.90 -27.22 0.66
CA ASP A 162 -1.72 -27.54 1.84
C ASP A 162 -1.64 -26.48 2.94
N TRP A 163 -0.51 -25.77 3.05
CA TRP A 163 -0.32 -24.71 4.05
C TRP A 163 -1.29 -23.54 3.89
N ILE A 164 -1.90 -23.34 2.71
CA ILE A 164 -2.93 -22.30 2.49
C ILE A 164 -4.17 -22.54 3.35
N LYS A 165 -4.40 -23.77 3.84
CA LYS A 165 -5.49 -24.07 4.80
C LYS A 165 -5.35 -23.34 6.13
N GLN A 166 -4.20 -22.69 6.39
CA GLN A 166 -3.98 -21.83 7.56
C GLN A 166 -4.31 -20.35 7.29
N TRP A 167 -4.94 -20.03 6.15
CA TRP A 167 -5.41 -18.69 5.83
C TRP A 167 -6.37 -18.17 6.90
N GLN A 168 -6.13 -16.96 7.38
CA GLN A 168 -6.98 -16.30 8.36
C GLN A 168 -7.96 -15.36 7.65
N LEU A 169 -9.18 -15.85 7.49
CA LEU A 169 -10.30 -15.04 7.02
C LEU A 169 -10.78 -14.10 8.12
N ARG A 170 -11.21 -12.90 7.72
CA ARG A 170 -11.99 -12.03 8.59
C ARG A 170 -13.22 -12.79 9.12
N GLN A 171 -13.39 -12.82 10.44
CA GLN A 171 -14.56 -13.46 11.04
C GLN A 171 -15.81 -12.65 10.73
N LYS A 172 -16.84 -13.32 10.19
CA LYS A 172 -18.15 -12.73 9.92
C LYS A 172 -19.04 -12.94 11.15
N PRO A 173 -19.55 -11.88 11.81
CA PRO A 173 -20.43 -12.04 12.96
C PRO A 173 -21.67 -12.88 12.60
N GLY A 174 -21.92 -13.96 13.33
CA GLY A 174 -23.13 -14.79 13.15
C GLY A 174 -23.15 -15.73 11.94
N LYS A 175 -22.10 -15.79 11.10
CA LYS A 175 -21.99 -16.77 10.01
C LYS A 175 -20.98 -17.86 10.37
N ARG A 176 -21.39 -19.14 10.28
CA ARG A 176 -20.44 -20.26 10.32
C ARG A 176 -19.61 -20.23 9.04
N MET A 177 -18.30 -20.17 9.17
CA MET A 177 -17.39 -20.16 8.02
C MET A 177 -17.48 -21.48 7.26
N GLY A 178 -17.59 -21.41 5.93
CA GLY A 178 -17.48 -22.58 5.05
C GLY A 178 -16.05 -23.10 4.95
N GLU A 179 -15.81 -24.03 4.02
CA GLU A 179 -14.45 -24.41 3.66
C GLU A 179 -13.71 -23.20 3.06
N ILE A 180 -12.43 -23.01 3.44
CA ILE A 180 -11.61 -21.88 2.99
C ILE A 180 -11.62 -21.73 1.47
N ARG A 181 -11.54 -22.86 0.76
CA ARG A 181 -11.62 -22.92 -0.71
C ARG A 181 -12.87 -22.21 -1.23
N ASP A 182 -14.02 -22.53 -0.67
CA ASP A 182 -15.32 -22.07 -1.16
C ASP A 182 -15.55 -20.59 -0.78
N GLU A 183 -15.16 -20.17 0.42
CA GLU A 183 -15.23 -18.76 0.82
C GLU A 183 -14.33 -17.88 -0.07
N ILE A 184 -13.08 -18.30 -0.37
CA ILE A 184 -12.20 -17.55 -1.27
C ILE A 184 -12.79 -17.49 -2.68
N LYS A 185 -13.37 -18.59 -3.17
CA LYS A 185 -14.04 -18.62 -4.47
C LYS A 185 -15.19 -17.63 -4.54
N GLU A 186 -16.03 -17.56 -3.50
CA GLU A 186 -17.10 -16.57 -3.39
C GLU A 186 -16.56 -15.14 -3.47
N TYR A 187 -15.45 -14.84 -2.78
CA TYR A 187 -14.82 -13.51 -2.83
C TYR A 187 -14.30 -13.14 -4.22
N LEU A 188 -13.64 -14.08 -4.92
CA LEU A 188 -13.16 -13.87 -6.28
C LEU A 188 -14.33 -13.63 -7.24
N ILE A 189 -15.41 -14.42 -7.15
CA ILE A 189 -16.63 -14.23 -7.95
C ILE A 189 -17.22 -12.84 -7.70
N LEU A 190 -17.31 -12.43 -6.43
CA LEU A 190 -17.82 -11.10 -6.06
C LEU A 190 -16.95 -9.99 -6.66
N LEU A 191 -15.63 -10.09 -6.55
CA LEU A 191 -14.70 -9.11 -7.12
C LEU A 191 -14.91 -8.96 -8.63
N ARG A 192 -14.95 -10.07 -9.37
CA ARG A 192 -15.22 -10.07 -10.82
C ARG A 192 -16.57 -9.42 -11.12
N GLN A 193 -17.62 -9.79 -10.39
CA GLN A 193 -18.97 -9.28 -10.62
C GLN A 193 -19.04 -7.77 -10.39
N LYS A 194 -18.48 -7.27 -9.28
CA LYS A 194 -18.49 -5.84 -8.97
C LYS A 194 -17.68 -5.03 -9.97
N TRP A 195 -16.49 -5.52 -10.33
CA TRP A 195 -15.67 -4.86 -11.33
C TRP A 195 -16.36 -4.78 -12.69
N LYS A 196 -16.96 -5.90 -13.13
CA LYS A 196 -17.73 -5.94 -14.38
C LYS A 196 -18.87 -4.93 -14.37
N ASN A 197 -19.73 -5.01 -13.35
CA ASN A 197 -20.89 -4.13 -13.23
C ASN A 197 -20.50 -2.65 -13.21
N ILE A 198 -19.46 -2.29 -12.46
CA ILE A 198 -18.99 -0.89 -12.38
C ILE A 198 -18.38 -0.44 -13.70
N SER A 199 -17.60 -1.30 -14.37
CA SER A 199 -16.96 -0.96 -15.65
C SER A 199 -17.96 -0.71 -16.79
N GLU A 200 -19.14 -1.35 -16.75
CA GLU A 200 -20.21 -1.18 -17.73
C GLU A 200 -20.98 0.15 -17.58
N ILE A 201 -20.82 0.85 -16.45
CA ILE A 201 -21.43 2.15 -16.23
C ILE A 201 -20.70 3.22 -17.05
N LYS A 202 -21.43 3.88 -17.96
CA LYS A 202 -20.87 4.92 -18.85
C LYS A 202 -20.80 6.29 -18.20
N GLY A 203 -21.79 6.62 -17.37
CA GLY A 203 -21.88 7.94 -16.74
C GLY A 203 -20.93 8.07 -15.54
N PRO A 204 -20.09 9.11 -15.47
CA PRO A 204 -19.11 9.27 -14.40
C PRO A 204 -19.75 9.47 -13.03
N LEU A 205 -20.90 10.15 -12.96
CA LEU A 205 -21.63 10.38 -11.72
C LEU A 205 -22.24 9.07 -11.20
N GLU A 206 -22.91 8.31 -12.07
CA GLU A 206 -23.51 7.02 -11.72
C GLU A 206 -22.46 5.99 -11.32
N LYS A 207 -21.28 6.03 -11.96
CA LYS A 207 -20.14 5.19 -11.60
C LYS A 207 -19.59 5.54 -10.22
N GLN A 208 -19.45 6.84 -9.94
CA GLN A 208 -19.05 7.35 -8.64
C GLN A 208 -20.04 6.91 -7.55
N GLU A 209 -21.35 7.06 -7.80
CA GLU A 209 -22.40 6.58 -6.89
C GLU A 209 -22.37 5.06 -6.68
N ALA A 210 -22.08 4.27 -7.72
CA ALA A 210 -21.95 2.82 -7.59
C ALA A 210 -20.76 2.45 -6.70
N CYS A 211 -19.63 3.15 -6.83
CA CYS A 211 -18.49 2.99 -5.92
C CYS A 211 -18.86 3.43 -4.50
N ASP A 212 -19.50 4.58 -4.31
CA ASP A 212 -19.94 5.06 -2.99
C ASP A 212 -20.96 4.13 -2.33
N LYS A 213 -21.76 3.40 -3.13
CA LYS A 213 -22.68 2.36 -2.64
C LYS A 213 -21.94 1.10 -2.18
N LEU A 214 -20.82 0.77 -2.81
CA LEU A 214 -20.02 -0.41 -2.49
C LEU A 214 -19.13 -0.19 -1.25
N PHE A 215 -18.58 1.02 -1.09
CA PHE A 215 -17.63 1.35 -0.02
C PHE A 215 -18.32 1.99 1.20
N LYS A 216 -19.10 1.16 1.89
CA LYS A 216 -19.94 1.55 3.05
C LYS A 216 -19.58 0.83 4.35
N ASN A 217 -18.36 0.31 4.45
CA ASN A 217 -17.89 -0.38 5.65
C ASN A 217 -18.75 -1.62 6.00
N GLU A 218 -19.28 -2.29 4.97
CA GLU A 218 -20.14 -3.49 5.09
C GLU A 218 -19.41 -4.75 4.60
N GLU A 219 -19.98 -5.93 4.87
CA GLU A 219 -19.37 -7.24 4.58
C GLU A 219 -18.95 -7.40 3.11
N GLU A 220 -19.69 -6.82 2.19
CA GLU A 220 -19.38 -6.87 0.76
C GLU A 220 -18.04 -6.18 0.45
N GLU A 221 -17.77 -5.03 1.07
CA GLU A 221 -16.51 -4.31 0.93
C GLU A 221 -15.33 -5.16 1.42
N TYR A 222 -15.44 -5.71 2.63
CA TYR A 222 -14.39 -6.55 3.23
C TYR A 222 -14.13 -7.85 2.46
N SER A 223 -15.17 -8.40 1.85
CA SER A 223 -15.07 -9.58 0.99
C SER A 223 -14.18 -9.30 -0.23
N LEU A 224 -14.20 -8.08 -0.78
CA LEU A 224 -13.29 -7.70 -1.86
C LEU A 224 -11.83 -7.70 -1.39
N TYR A 225 -11.56 -7.26 -0.17
CA TYR A 225 -10.19 -7.25 0.37
C TYR A 225 -9.61 -8.65 0.56
N GLU A 226 -10.42 -9.62 0.97
CA GLU A 226 -10.00 -11.03 1.03
C GLU A 226 -9.66 -11.57 -0.37
N ALA A 227 -10.41 -11.19 -1.41
CA ALA A 227 -10.05 -11.51 -2.80
C ALA A 227 -8.69 -10.90 -3.19
N LEU A 228 -8.46 -9.62 -2.87
CA LEU A 228 -7.20 -8.93 -3.16
C LEU A 228 -6.01 -9.60 -2.44
N LYS A 229 -6.15 -9.93 -1.15
CA LYS A 229 -5.13 -10.66 -0.38
C LYS A 229 -4.78 -11.98 -1.06
N PHE A 230 -5.78 -12.74 -1.49
CA PHE A 230 -5.55 -14.03 -2.14
C PHE A 230 -4.86 -13.88 -3.51
N LEU A 231 -5.20 -12.85 -4.28
CA LEU A 231 -4.51 -12.55 -5.54
C LEU A 231 -3.05 -12.14 -5.32
N MET A 232 -2.77 -11.39 -4.26
CA MET A 232 -1.39 -11.11 -3.84
C MET A 232 -0.65 -12.38 -3.47
N LEU A 233 -1.28 -13.31 -2.73
CA LEU A 233 -0.65 -14.61 -2.43
C LEU A 233 -0.34 -15.39 -3.71
N ASN A 234 -1.29 -15.48 -4.65
CA ASN A 234 -1.07 -16.16 -5.93
C ASN A 234 0.12 -15.54 -6.68
N THR A 235 0.14 -14.22 -6.80
CA THR A 235 1.20 -13.47 -7.47
C THR A 235 2.55 -13.73 -6.81
N ALA A 236 2.60 -13.76 -5.48
CA ALA A 236 3.81 -14.07 -4.73
C ALA A 236 4.30 -15.51 -4.98
N ILE A 237 3.39 -16.49 -5.05
CA ILE A 237 3.72 -17.89 -5.39
C ILE A 237 4.30 -17.97 -6.81
N GLU A 238 3.66 -17.30 -7.78
CA GLU A 238 4.14 -17.28 -9.18
C GLU A 238 5.53 -16.68 -9.29
N LEU A 239 5.76 -15.52 -8.67
CA LEU A 239 7.06 -14.86 -8.65
C LEU A 239 8.13 -15.72 -7.95
N TYR A 240 7.81 -16.31 -6.80
CA TYR A 240 8.73 -17.19 -6.08
C TYR A 240 9.11 -18.42 -6.93
N ASN A 241 8.13 -19.07 -7.56
CA ASN A 241 8.38 -20.25 -8.40
C ASN A 241 9.14 -19.90 -9.68
N ALA A 242 8.87 -18.73 -10.28
CA ALA A 242 9.61 -18.23 -11.41
C ALA A 242 11.09 -18.02 -11.07
N ASP A 243 11.38 -17.37 -9.94
CA ASP A 243 12.74 -17.18 -9.42
C ASP A 243 13.44 -18.52 -9.16
N LYS A 244 12.77 -19.47 -8.49
CA LYS A 244 13.30 -20.83 -8.26
C LYS A 244 13.57 -21.61 -9.55
N SER A 245 12.85 -21.29 -10.62
CA SER A 245 13.03 -21.88 -11.94
C SER A 245 14.07 -21.14 -12.79
N GLY A 246 14.77 -20.13 -12.22
CA GLY A 246 15.78 -19.34 -12.91
C GLY A 246 15.20 -18.31 -13.91
N LYS A 247 13.89 -18.05 -13.87
CA LYS A 247 13.27 -17.00 -14.70
C LYS A 247 13.55 -15.63 -14.10
N ARG A 248 13.61 -14.61 -14.96
CA ARG A 248 13.72 -13.22 -14.52
C ARG A 248 12.45 -12.81 -13.77
N VAL A 249 12.63 -12.23 -12.59
CA VAL A 249 11.55 -11.65 -11.77
C VAL A 249 11.86 -10.18 -11.45
N PRO A 250 10.85 -9.38 -11.09
CA PRO A 250 11.05 -8.00 -10.66
C PRO A 250 11.87 -7.91 -9.37
N VAL A 251 12.67 -6.85 -9.23
CA VAL A 251 13.57 -6.67 -8.08
C VAL A 251 12.83 -6.66 -6.74
N PHE A 252 11.62 -6.09 -6.68
CA PHE A 252 10.84 -6.06 -5.44
C PHE A 252 10.51 -7.49 -4.94
N SER A 253 10.42 -8.49 -5.82
CA SER A 253 10.15 -9.87 -5.42
C SER A 253 11.31 -10.43 -4.61
N TRP A 254 12.56 -10.15 -4.99
CA TRP A 254 13.72 -10.51 -4.19
C TRP A 254 13.72 -9.81 -2.84
N LEU A 255 13.36 -8.51 -2.81
CA LEU A 255 13.27 -7.76 -1.54
C LEU A 255 12.16 -8.31 -0.64
N LEU A 256 11.01 -8.69 -1.21
CA LEU A 256 9.89 -9.29 -0.50
C LEU A 256 10.31 -10.59 0.21
N PHE A 257 11.04 -11.45 -0.51
CA PHE A 257 11.50 -12.76 -0.02
C PHE A 257 12.87 -12.75 0.69
N ALA A 258 13.56 -11.61 0.73
CA ALA A 258 14.78 -11.45 1.51
C ALA A 258 14.52 -11.15 3.00
N ARG A 259 13.27 -10.82 3.37
CA ARG A 259 12.87 -10.57 4.76
C ARG A 259 12.85 -11.88 5.55
N ASP A 260 13.38 -11.86 6.77
CA ASP A 260 13.41 -13.03 7.68
C ASP A 260 12.01 -13.57 7.99
N THR A 261 10.99 -12.71 7.98
CA THR A 261 9.58 -13.05 8.25
C THR A 261 8.80 -13.42 6.99
N SER A 262 9.41 -13.41 5.81
CA SER A 262 8.73 -13.62 4.52
C SER A 262 9.62 -14.34 3.52
N SER A 263 10.46 -15.29 3.94
CA SER A 263 11.44 -15.95 3.06
C SER A 263 10.85 -16.82 1.93
N ASN A 264 9.56 -17.12 2.03
CA ASN A 264 8.80 -17.90 1.06
C ASN A 264 7.29 -17.54 1.16
N PRO A 265 6.45 -17.96 0.19
CA PRO A 265 5.03 -17.60 0.17
C PRO A 265 4.24 -18.04 1.40
N CYS A 266 4.60 -19.16 2.04
CA CYS A 266 3.94 -19.62 3.27
C CYS A 266 4.20 -18.65 4.42
N GLN A 267 5.45 -18.20 4.61
CA GLN A 267 5.80 -17.20 5.61
C GLN A 267 5.18 -15.82 5.30
N LEU A 268 5.15 -15.41 4.03
CA LEU A 268 4.46 -14.19 3.61
C LEU A 268 2.99 -14.24 4.02
N MET A 269 2.30 -15.36 3.76
CA MET A 269 0.91 -15.54 4.16
C MET A 269 0.73 -15.46 5.68
N GLN A 270 1.51 -16.25 6.43
CA GLN A 270 1.35 -16.39 7.88
C GLN A 270 1.68 -15.11 8.65
N ASN A 271 2.76 -14.43 8.27
CA ASN A 271 3.33 -13.33 9.05
C ASN A 271 2.96 -11.94 8.53
N HIS A 272 2.39 -11.84 7.31
CA HIS A 272 2.04 -10.55 6.70
C HIS A 272 0.60 -10.55 6.20
N LEU A 273 0.24 -11.36 5.20
CA LEU A 273 -1.10 -11.28 4.59
C LEU A 273 -2.23 -11.57 5.58
N ASN A 274 -2.06 -12.56 6.46
CA ASN A 274 -3.03 -12.88 7.50
C ASN A 274 -3.25 -11.73 8.51
N HIS A 275 -2.28 -10.82 8.65
CA HIS A 275 -2.38 -9.68 9.57
C HIS A 275 -3.08 -8.47 8.94
N ILE A 276 -3.17 -8.42 7.60
CA ILE A 276 -3.84 -7.34 6.88
C ILE A 276 -5.32 -7.32 7.28
N GLY A 277 -5.76 -6.16 7.77
CA GLY A 277 -7.11 -5.96 8.26
C GLY A 277 -7.33 -6.32 9.73
N HIS A 278 -6.33 -6.91 10.40
CA HIS A 278 -6.39 -7.33 11.79
C HIS A 278 -5.46 -6.49 12.66
N SER A 279 -4.14 -6.68 12.51
CA SER A 279 -3.12 -6.06 13.35
C SER A 279 -2.15 -5.16 12.57
N GLY A 280 -2.23 -5.12 11.24
CA GLY A 280 -1.40 -4.23 10.42
C GLY A 280 -2.00 -3.98 9.03
N GLY A 281 -1.53 -2.93 8.36
CA GLY A 281 -1.81 -2.67 6.94
C GLY A 281 -0.74 -3.25 6.02
N LEU A 282 -0.78 -2.87 4.75
CA LEU A 282 0.27 -3.22 3.80
C LEU A 282 1.59 -2.51 4.11
N GLU A 283 2.70 -3.26 4.05
CA GLU A 283 4.03 -2.66 4.04
C GLU A 283 4.40 -2.10 2.65
N GLN A 284 5.41 -1.24 2.59
CA GLN A 284 5.83 -0.59 1.34
C GLN A 284 6.21 -1.59 0.24
N VAL A 285 6.92 -2.67 0.58
CA VAL A 285 7.28 -3.71 -0.41
C VAL A 285 6.05 -4.48 -0.92
N GLU A 286 4.98 -4.53 -0.13
CA GLU A 286 3.74 -5.22 -0.46
C GLU A 286 2.81 -4.38 -1.33
N MET A 287 3.00 -3.05 -1.36
CA MET A 287 2.37 -2.18 -2.38
C MET A 287 2.79 -2.56 -3.80
N PHE A 288 4.04 -2.99 -4.01
CA PHE A 288 4.46 -3.55 -5.30
C PHE A 288 3.73 -4.86 -5.62
N LEU A 289 3.56 -5.73 -4.63
CA LEU A 289 2.84 -6.98 -4.80
C LEU A 289 1.36 -6.74 -5.13
N LEU A 290 0.72 -5.75 -4.49
CA LEU A 290 -0.64 -5.32 -4.81
C LEU A 290 -0.74 -4.79 -6.25
N ALA A 291 0.18 -3.92 -6.66
CA ALA A 291 0.25 -3.40 -8.02
C ALA A 291 0.35 -4.54 -9.05
N TYR A 292 1.23 -5.51 -8.83
CA TYR A 292 1.37 -6.69 -9.69
C TYR A 292 0.12 -7.59 -9.69
N ALA A 293 -0.49 -7.81 -8.54
CA ALA A 293 -1.69 -8.62 -8.43
C ALA A 293 -2.89 -8.03 -9.19
N LEU A 294 -2.96 -6.70 -9.26
CA LEU A 294 -4.04 -6.00 -9.98
C LEU A 294 -3.67 -5.64 -11.43
N GLN A 295 -2.38 -5.67 -11.79
CA GLN A 295 -1.86 -5.12 -13.04
C GLN A 295 -2.19 -3.63 -13.19
N TYR A 296 -1.91 -2.88 -12.12
CA TYR A 296 -2.12 -1.42 -12.04
C TYR A 296 -0.82 -0.74 -11.61
N THR A 297 -0.59 0.45 -12.14
CA THR A 297 0.46 1.35 -11.64
C THR A 297 -0.11 2.18 -10.51
N ILE A 298 0.39 2.02 -9.30
CA ILE A 298 -0.03 2.81 -8.14
C ILE A 298 0.96 3.96 -7.98
N GLN A 299 0.55 5.17 -8.35
CA GLN A 299 1.32 6.38 -8.14
C GLN A 299 0.95 6.97 -6.77
N VAL A 300 1.94 7.17 -5.90
CA VAL A 300 1.72 7.68 -4.54
C VAL A 300 2.50 8.97 -4.31
N TYR A 301 1.79 10.04 -3.95
CA TYR A 301 2.38 11.25 -3.38
C TYR A 301 2.71 11.01 -1.91
N ARG A 302 3.99 10.81 -1.57
CA ARG A 302 4.49 10.64 -0.20
C ARG A 302 4.82 12.00 0.39
N LEU A 303 3.85 12.66 1.03
CA LEU A 303 3.96 14.08 1.39
C LEU A 303 5.08 14.36 2.38
N TYR A 304 5.37 13.43 3.29
CA TYR A 304 6.49 13.56 4.22
C TYR A 304 7.87 13.47 3.55
N LYS A 305 7.92 13.02 2.29
CA LYS A 305 9.09 12.98 1.40
C LYS A 305 9.14 14.16 0.43
N HIS A 306 8.30 15.19 0.63
CA HIS A 306 8.36 16.41 -0.18
C HIS A 306 9.79 16.98 -0.25
N SER A 307 10.18 17.46 -1.43
CA SER A 307 11.53 17.91 -1.78
C SER A 307 12.60 16.81 -1.88
N THR A 308 12.19 15.55 -2.06
CA THR A 308 13.09 14.43 -2.38
C THR A 308 12.58 13.70 -3.62
N ASP A 309 13.42 12.85 -4.22
CA ASP A 309 13.04 12.01 -5.37
C ASP A 309 11.95 10.98 -5.03
N GLU A 310 11.72 10.72 -3.73
CA GLU A 310 10.66 9.83 -3.26
C GLU A 310 9.30 10.53 -3.09
N PHE A 311 9.18 11.83 -3.36
CA PHE A 311 7.92 12.57 -3.22
C PHE A 311 6.79 11.94 -4.05
N ILE A 312 7.11 11.45 -5.24
CA ILE A 312 6.22 10.62 -6.05
C ILE A 312 6.90 9.27 -6.21
N THR A 313 6.28 8.21 -5.68
CA THR A 313 6.74 6.83 -5.86
C THR A 313 5.75 6.07 -6.73
N LEU A 314 6.25 5.31 -7.70
CA LEU A 314 5.45 4.42 -8.52
C LEU A 314 5.59 2.99 -8.01
N TYR A 315 4.48 2.27 -7.91
CA TYR A 315 4.45 0.85 -7.67
C TYR A 315 3.85 0.17 -8.90
N PRO A 316 4.64 -0.59 -9.68
CA PRO A 316 6.10 -0.71 -9.61
C PRO A 316 6.85 0.50 -10.15
N ASN A 317 8.17 0.56 -9.88
CA ASN A 317 9.04 1.65 -10.33
C ASN A 317 9.10 1.75 -11.86
N ASP A 318 9.11 0.60 -12.53
CA ASP A 318 9.10 0.46 -13.99
C ASP A 318 7.79 -0.26 -14.39
N PRO A 319 6.67 0.49 -14.51
CA PRO A 319 5.39 -0.10 -14.87
C PRO A 319 5.35 -0.57 -16.32
N GLU A 320 4.60 -1.64 -16.57
CA GLU A 320 4.26 -2.06 -17.93
C GLU A 320 3.41 -0.97 -18.61
N GLU A 321 3.65 -0.73 -19.90
CA GLU A 321 3.05 0.43 -20.62
C GLU A 321 1.51 0.40 -20.66
N ASP A 322 0.89 -0.78 -20.56
CA ASP A 322 -0.56 -0.96 -20.66
C ASP A 322 -1.28 -0.96 -19.29
N TRP A 323 -0.56 -0.83 -18.18
CA TRP A 323 -1.16 -0.82 -16.84
C TRP A 323 -1.86 0.51 -16.55
N PRO A 324 -3.15 0.50 -16.17
CA PRO A 324 -3.83 1.73 -15.78
C PRO A 324 -3.19 2.33 -14.52
N VAL A 325 -3.19 3.66 -14.42
CA VAL A 325 -2.60 4.38 -13.29
C VAL A 325 -3.68 4.76 -12.29
N VAL A 326 -3.50 4.41 -11.03
CA VAL A 326 -4.26 4.99 -9.91
C VAL A 326 -3.35 5.89 -9.09
N THR A 327 -3.87 7.04 -8.66
CA THR A 327 -3.12 8.00 -7.86
C THR A 327 -3.63 8.04 -6.42
N LEU A 328 -2.72 7.97 -5.46
CA LEU A 328 -2.96 8.07 -4.02
C LEU A 328 -2.08 9.16 -3.39
N ILE A 329 -2.43 9.59 -2.18
CA ILE A 329 -1.62 10.45 -1.32
C ILE A 329 -1.37 9.71 -0.01
N THR A 330 -0.16 9.78 0.54
CA THR A 330 0.10 9.32 1.91
C THR A 330 0.93 10.32 2.70
N GLU A 331 0.62 10.44 3.98
CA GLU A 331 1.34 11.29 4.92
C GLU A 331 2.45 10.54 5.65
N ASP A 332 2.40 9.20 5.70
CA ASP A 332 3.25 8.37 6.56
C ASP A 332 3.47 6.91 6.08
N ASP A 333 3.08 6.59 4.85
CA ASP A 333 3.04 5.24 4.24
C ASP A 333 2.09 4.22 4.89
N ARG A 334 1.27 4.63 5.87
CA ARG A 334 0.25 3.80 6.53
C ARG A 334 -1.16 4.22 6.14
N HIS A 335 -1.36 5.53 6.00
CA HIS A 335 -2.65 6.12 5.69
C HIS A 335 -2.66 6.70 4.27
N TYR A 336 -3.60 6.26 3.45
CA TYR A 336 -3.71 6.63 2.05
C TYR A 336 -5.01 7.38 1.78
N ASN A 337 -4.93 8.56 1.20
CA ASN A 337 -6.08 9.32 0.70
C ASN A 337 -6.12 9.32 -0.83
N ILE A 338 -7.25 9.71 -1.40
CA ILE A 338 -7.44 9.74 -2.86
C ILE A 338 -7.54 11.20 -3.34
N PRO A 339 -6.59 11.69 -4.16
CA PRO A 339 -6.78 12.91 -4.92
C PRO A 339 -7.79 12.69 -6.06
N VAL A 340 -8.72 13.63 -6.22
CA VAL A 340 -9.76 13.60 -7.26
C VAL A 340 -9.89 14.97 -7.93
N ARG A 341 -10.66 15.03 -9.03
CA ARG A 341 -10.85 16.23 -9.86
C ARG A 341 -9.52 16.76 -10.42
N MET A 342 -9.02 16.10 -11.47
CA MET A 342 -7.83 16.60 -12.16
C MET A 342 -8.07 18.02 -12.67
N CYS A 343 -7.18 18.94 -12.31
CA CYS A 343 -7.16 20.29 -12.86
C CYS A 343 -6.83 20.15 -14.35
N GLN A 344 -7.70 20.64 -15.24
CA GLN A 344 -7.33 20.76 -16.65
C GLN A 344 -6.14 21.72 -16.72
N GLU A 345 -5.04 21.30 -17.35
CA GLU A 345 -3.99 22.23 -17.75
C GLU A 345 -4.63 23.25 -18.70
N THR A 346 -4.92 24.44 -18.21
CA THR A 346 -5.15 25.60 -19.06
C THR A 346 -3.82 25.87 -19.75
N MET A 347 -3.64 25.33 -20.95
CA MET A 347 -2.63 25.83 -21.87
C MET A 347 -3.03 27.28 -22.17
N LEU A 348 -2.39 28.22 -21.47
CA LEU A 348 -2.48 29.65 -21.72
C LEU A 348 -1.68 30.02 -22.97
#